data_AF-A0A269XUE6-F1
#
_entry.id   AF-A0A269XUE6-F1
#
_cell.length_a   1.000
_cell.length_b   1.000
_cell.length_c   1.000
_cell.angle_alpha   90.00
_cell.angle_beta   90.00
_cell.angle_gamma   90.00
#
_symmetry.space_group_name_H-M   'P 1'
#
loop_
_entity.id
_entity.type
_entity.pdbx_description
1 polymer ?
#
loop_
_entity_poly.entity_id
_entity_poly.type
_entity_poly.pdbx_seq_one_letter_code
_entity_poly.pdbx_strand_id
1 'polypeptide(L)'
;MPNLLQQIISYEGFEYQAGLDSIERAAIAGLGALQDDLFKNPKCLQQYRSEGVFEGERDENGTSIYEVCNDFKFEMAVAVDSQNELRRAFVLAAYHFWERSVIRWALVRHLKPRSKKKDKNEGYFQGYDDLKTAAENEVINYPPHPDLQAVSQIANVLKHESKKSQEKLKEDHPALWAELLDAVHLPFCRSEGIIISDPIMRKVFEIIRQSGPYVSPEKKPPIKTIFPN
;
A
#
# COMPACT_ATOMS: atom_id res chain seq x y z
N MET A 1 -35.43 -14.79 15.60
CA MET A 1 -35.01 -14.41 14.23
C MET A 1 -33.91 -13.37 14.37
N PRO A 2 -32.80 -13.45 13.62
CA PRO A 2 -31.79 -12.39 13.67
C PRO A 2 -32.40 -11.06 13.22
N ASN A 3 -32.07 -9.97 13.92
CA ASN A 3 -32.49 -8.62 13.54
C ASN A 3 -31.88 -8.27 12.16
N LEU A 4 -32.65 -7.68 11.26
CA LEU A 4 -32.22 -7.29 9.90
C LEU A 4 -30.95 -6.44 9.91
N LEU A 5 -30.80 -5.56 10.91
CA LEU A 5 -29.59 -4.76 11.14
C LEU A 5 -28.35 -5.62 11.41
N GLN A 6 -28.52 -6.72 12.17
CA GLN A 6 -27.43 -7.64 12.50
C GLN A 6 -27.01 -8.47 11.28
N GLN A 7 -27.96 -8.80 10.39
CA GLN A 7 -27.66 -9.45 9.11
C GLN A 7 -26.92 -8.51 8.15
N ILE A 8 -27.30 -7.23 8.07
CA ILE A 8 -26.63 -6.22 7.24
C ILE A 8 -25.19 -5.97 7.72
N ILE A 9 -24.96 -5.78 9.02
CA ILE A 9 -23.61 -5.59 9.59
C ILE A 9 -22.74 -6.83 9.33
N SER A 10 -23.31 -8.03 9.50
CA SER A 10 -22.61 -9.28 9.21
C SER A 10 -22.23 -9.41 7.74
N TYR A 11 -23.07 -8.91 6.83
CA TYR A 11 -22.81 -8.95 5.39
C TYR A 11 -21.79 -7.89 4.95
N GLU A 12 -21.95 -6.63 5.38
CA GLU A 12 -20.99 -5.55 5.10
C GLU A 12 -19.60 -5.88 5.68
N GLY A 13 -19.57 -6.46 6.88
CA GLY A 13 -18.35 -6.99 7.49
C GLY A 13 -17.73 -8.12 6.68
N PHE A 14 -18.53 -9.07 6.20
CA PHE A 14 -18.02 -10.16 5.35
C PHE A 14 -17.44 -9.63 4.03
N GLU A 15 -18.18 -8.82 3.29
CA GLU A 15 -17.72 -8.26 2.02
C GLU A 15 -16.44 -7.43 2.18
N TYR A 16 -16.39 -6.60 3.23
CA TYR A 16 -15.25 -5.74 3.48
C TYR A 16 -13.99 -6.55 3.80
N GLN A 17 -14.08 -7.47 4.76
CA GLN A 17 -12.95 -8.28 5.19
C GLN A 17 -12.49 -9.22 4.07
N ALA A 18 -13.40 -9.93 3.40
CA ALA A 18 -13.06 -10.82 2.30
C ALA A 18 -12.48 -10.07 1.08
N GLY A 19 -12.96 -8.84 0.82
CA GLY A 19 -12.42 -7.97 -0.23
C GLY A 19 -10.97 -7.58 0.06
N LEU A 20 -10.68 -7.12 1.28
CA LEU A 20 -9.30 -6.81 1.69
C LEU A 20 -8.40 -8.03 1.68
N ASP A 21 -8.85 -9.17 2.21
CA ASP A 21 -8.08 -10.41 2.21
C ASP A 21 -7.77 -10.89 0.78
N SER A 22 -8.66 -10.60 -0.17
CA SER A 22 -8.41 -10.91 -1.58
C SER A 22 -7.35 -9.98 -2.20
N ILE A 23 -7.38 -8.69 -1.86
CA ILE A 23 -6.34 -7.73 -2.29
C ILE A 23 -4.99 -8.10 -1.68
N GLU A 24 -4.94 -8.43 -0.38
CA GLU A 24 -3.69 -8.81 0.30
C GLU A 24 -3.12 -10.12 -0.25
N ARG A 25 -3.96 -11.13 -0.49
CA ARG A 25 -3.51 -12.39 -1.14
C ARG A 25 -2.95 -12.15 -2.53
N ALA A 26 -3.57 -11.26 -3.32
CA ALA A 26 -3.05 -10.89 -4.62
C ALA A 26 -1.68 -10.18 -4.50
N ALA A 27 -1.51 -9.32 -3.50
CA ALA A 27 -0.23 -8.68 -3.21
C ALA A 27 0.86 -9.70 -2.87
N ILE A 28 0.57 -10.63 -1.95
CA ILE A 28 1.51 -11.68 -1.54
C ILE A 28 1.90 -12.57 -2.72
N ALA A 29 0.92 -13.00 -3.53
CA ALA A 29 1.18 -13.84 -4.69
C ALA A 29 2.03 -13.12 -5.75
N GLY A 30 1.71 -11.85 -6.05
CA GLY A 30 2.47 -11.05 -7.01
C GLY A 30 3.90 -10.77 -6.55
N LEU A 31 4.11 -10.45 -5.27
CA LEU A 31 5.44 -10.25 -4.70
C LEU A 31 6.25 -11.55 -4.66
N GLY A 32 5.62 -12.67 -4.32
CA GLY A 32 6.24 -13.99 -4.31
C GLY A 32 6.79 -14.39 -5.68
N ALA A 33 6.05 -14.10 -6.75
CA ALA A 33 6.50 -14.39 -8.12
C ALA A 33 7.80 -13.64 -8.49
N LEU A 34 7.95 -12.39 -8.06
CA LEU A 34 9.18 -11.61 -8.29
C LEU A 34 10.33 -12.02 -7.37
N GLN A 35 10.02 -12.65 -6.24
CA GLN A 35 11.04 -13.04 -5.27
C GLN A 35 11.88 -14.22 -5.78
N ASP A 36 11.29 -15.10 -6.59
CA ASP A 36 11.99 -16.21 -7.24
C ASP A 36 13.13 -15.72 -8.15
N ASP A 37 12.93 -14.61 -8.86
CA ASP A 37 13.95 -14.02 -9.73
C ASP A 37 15.09 -13.41 -8.92
N LEU A 38 14.77 -12.78 -7.77
CA LEU A 38 15.75 -12.28 -6.82
C LEU A 38 16.56 -13.38 -6.12
N PHE A 39 16.05 -14.62 -6.04
CA PHE A 39 16.78 -15.76 -5.48
C PHE A 39 17.64 -16.51 -6.50
N LYS A 40 17.25 -16.52 -7.77
CA LYS A 40 17.99 -17.19 -8.86
C LYS A 40 19.24 -16.41 -9.24
N ASN A 41 19.12 -15.10 -9.44
CA ASN A 41 20.18 -14.29 -10.01
C ASN A 41 21.45 -14.16 -9.15
N PRO A 42 21.39 -14.07 -7.81
CA PRO A 42 22.59 -14.11 -6.96
C PRO A 42 23.36 -15.43 -7.09
N LYS A 43 22.66 -16.56 -7.27
CA LYS A 43 23.30 -17.87 -7.44
C LYS A 43 23.99 -17.95 -8.80
N CYS A 44 23.32 -17.50 -9.86
CA CYS A 44 23.90 -17.42 -11.20
C CYS A 44 25.13 -16.49 -11.23
N LEU A 45 25.04 -15.33 -10.56
CA LEU A 45 26.16 -14.40 -10.45
C LEU A 45 27.34 -14.98 -9.66
N GLN A 46 27.06 -15.71 -8.57
CA GLN A 46 28.10 -16.38 -7.78
C GLN A 46 28.77 -17.50 -8.57
N GLN A 47 27.99 -18.29 -9.31
CA GLN A 47 28.49 -19.35 -10.18
C GLN A 47 29.40 -18.78 -11.27
N TYR A 48 28.94 -17.77 -12.00
CA TYR A 48 29.73 -17.06 -13.02
C TYR A 48 31.08 -16.57 -12.47
N ARG A 49 31.06 -15.92 -11.29
CA ARG A 49 32.28 -15.44 -10.64
C ARG A 49 33.23 -16.57 -10.25
N SER A 50 32.71 -17.74 -9.89
CA SER A 50 33.52 -18.90 -9.50
C SER A 50 34.16 -19.62 -10.69
N GLU A 51 33.52 -19.58 -11.85
CA GLU A 51 34.04 -20.16 -13.10
C GLU A 51 35.18 -19.32 -13.68
N GLY A 52 35.18 -18.00 -13.42
CA GLY A 52 36.27 -17.10 -13.80
C GLY A 52 36.42 -16.90 -15.31
N VAL A 53 35.45 -17.38 -16.09
CA VAL A 53 35.40 -17.22 -17.54
C VAL A 53 34.69 -15.91 -17.85
N PHE A 54 35.39 -15.01 -18.55
CA PHE A 54 34.75 -13.81 -19.08
C PHE A 54 33.82 -14.20 -20.23
N GLU A 55 32.53 -14.00 -20.02
CA GLU A 55 31.51 -14.04 -21.07
C GLU A 55 30.99 -12.63 -21.31
N GLY A 56 31.27 -12.08 -22.49
CA GLY A 56 30.92 -10.71 -22.84
C GLY A 56 31.62 -10.22 -24.10
N GLU A 57 31.54 -8.91 -24.33
CA GLU A 57 32.18 -8.20 -25.45
C GLU A 57 33.13 -7.14 -24.92
N ARG A 58 34.30 -7.00 -25.55
CA ARG A 58 35.28 -5.95 -25.24
C ARG A 58 35.56 -5.11 -26.47
N ASP A 59 35.85 -3.84 -26.26
CA ASP A 59 36.28 -2.93 -27.32
C ASP A 59 37.72 -3.22 -27.78
N GLU A 60 38.16 -2.47 -28.79
CA GLU A 60 39.51 -2.54 -29.35
C GLU A 60 40.64 -2.22 -28.34
N ASN A 61 40.32 -1.57 -27.22
CA ASN A 61 41.26 -1.26 -26.14
C ASN A 61 41.20 -2.28 -24.99
N GLY A 62 40.37 -3.33 -25.12
CA GLY A 62 40.17 -4.35 -24.09
C GLY A 62 39.22 -3.92 -22.96
N THR A 63 38.52 -2.80 -23.11
CA THR A 63 37.48 -2.33 -22.18
C THR A 63 36.23 -3.17 -22.35
N SER A 64 35.61 -3.61 -21.25
CA SER A 64 34.35 -4.35 -21.31
C SER A 64 33.23 -3.44 -21.83
N ILE A 65 32.63 -3.80 -22.97
CA ILE A 65 31.40 -3.19 -23.50
C ILE A 65 30.18 -3.84 -22.81
N TYR A 66 30.22 -5.16 -22.67
CA TYR A 66 29.15 -5.96 -22.11
C TYR A 66 29.72 -7.17 -21.36
N GLU A 67 29.06 -7.59 -20.29
CA GLU A 67 29.40 -8.78 -19.52
C GLU A 67 28.11 -9.39 -18.96
N VAL A 68 27.96 -10.70 -19.06
CA VAL A 68 26.75 -11.43 -18.59
C VAL A 68 26.46 -11.15 -17.10
N CYS A 69 27.48 -10.88 -16.30
CA CYS A 69 27.31 -10.52 -14.89
C CYS A 69 26.54 -9.21 -14.68
N ASN A 70 26.51 -8.32 -15.68
CA ASN A 70 25.74 -7.08 -15.63
C ASN A 70 24.25 -7.33 -15.88
N ASP A 71 23.89 -8.30 -16.73
CA ASP A 71 22.49 -8.68 -16.94
C ASP A 71 21.84 -9.18 -15.66
N PHE A 72 22.52 -10.07 -14.92
CA PHE A 72 22.02 -10.51 -13.62
C PHE A 72 21.81 -9.36 -12.63
N LYS A 73 22.70 -8.36 -12.62
CA LYS A 73 22.53 -7.17 -11.76
C LYS A 73 21.37 -6.30 -12.24
N PHE A 74 21.19 -6.13 -13.54
CA PHE A 74 20.08 -5.35 -14.09
C PHE A 74 18.74 -6.03 -13.82
N GLU A 75 18.64 -7.34 -14.02
CA GLU A 75 17.45 -8.11 -13.69
C GLU A 75 17.12 -8.03 -12.19
N MET A 76 18.13 -8.12 -11.32
CA MET A 76 17.92 -7.91 -9.88
C MET A 76 17.40 -6.49 -9.58
N ALA A 77 17.98 -5.45 -10.19
CA ALA A 77 17.51 -4.07 -10.04
C ALA A 77 16.04 -3.92 -10.48
N VAL A 78 15.70 -4.45 -11.66
CA VAL A 78 14.33 -4.43 -12.20
C VAL A 78 13.36 -5.16 -11.27
N ALA A 79 13.76 -6.31 -10.71
CA ALA A 79 12.92 -7.06 -9.79
C ALA A 79 12.69 -6.30 -8.47
N VAL A 80 13.72 -5.64 -7.91
CA VAL A 80 13.58 -4.78 -6.73
C VAL A 80 12.63 -3.61 -6.99
N ASP A 81 12.84 -2.88 -8.10
CA ASP A 81 11.99 -1.75 -8.50
C ASP A 81 10.53 -2.21 -8.68
N SER A 82 10.33 -3.34 -9.39
CA SER A 82 9.01 -3.91 -9.64
C SER A 82 8.30 -4.35 -8.35
N GLN A 83 9.03 -4.91 -7.39
CA GLN A 83 8.45 -5.23 -6.09
C GLN A 83 8.00 -3.98 -5.33
N ASN A 84 8.79 -2.90 -5.35
CA ASN A 84 8.39 -1.64 -4.73
C ASN A 84 7.12 -1.09 -5.40
N GLU A 85 7.07 -1.04 -6.73
CA GLU A 85 5.89 -0.58 -7.46
C GLU A 85 4.64 -1.43 -7.18
N LEU A 86 4.78 -2.76 -7.07
CA LEU A 86 3.66 -3.62 -6.66
C LEU A 86 3.17 -3.27 -5.26
N ARG A 87 4.08 -3.11 -4.28
CA ARG A 87 3.69 -2.73 -2.92
C ARG A 87 2.97 -1.38 -2.89
N ARG A 88 3.48 -0.38 -3.62
CA ARG A 88 2.84 0.93 -3.78
C ARG A 88 1.43 0.80 -4.36
N ALA A 89 1.28 0.02 -5.43
CA ALA A 89 -0.01 -0.21 -6.08
C ALA A 89 -1.02 -0.90 -5.13
N PHE A 90 -0.59 -1.92 -4.38
CA PHE A 90 -1.47 -2.63 -3.46
C PHE A 90 -1.84 -1.82 -2.20
N VAL A 91 -0.92 -1.01 -1.66
CA VAL A 91 -1.23 -0.03 -0.63
C VAL A 91 -2.32 0.94 -1.10
N LEU A 92 -2.17 1.47 -2.33
CA LEU A 92 -3.15 2.39 -2.91
C LEU A 92 -4.50 1.69 -3.16
N ALA A 93 -4.48 0.46 -3.68
CA ALA A 93 -5.67 -0.33 -3.94
C ALA A 93 -6.45 -0.64 -2.66
N ALA A 94 -5.76 -1.01 -1.57
CA ALA A 94 -6.37 -1.25 -0.27
C ALA A 94 -7.03 0.02 0.29
N TYR A 95 -6.34 1.16 0.22
CA TYR A 95 -6.89 2.43 0.68
C TYR A 95 -8.13 2.85 -0.14
N HIS A 96 -8.05 2.77 -1.47
CA HIS A 96 -9.22 3.02 -2.34
C HIS A 96 -10.37 2.02 -2.12
N PHE A 97 -10.08 0.80 -1.68
CA PHE A 97 -11.12 -0.16 -1.31
C PHE A 97 -11.89 0.29 -0.07
N TRP A 98 -11.20 0.83 0.95
CA TRP A 98 -11.87 1.46 2.08
C TRP A 98 -12.70 2.68 1.67
N GLU A 99 -12.15 3.60 0.87
CA GLU A 99 -12.90 4.81 0.44
C GLU A 99 -14.20 4.44 -0.28
N ARG A 100 -14.12 3.51 -1.25
CA ARG A 100 -15.29 3.02 -1.98
C ARG A 100 -16.30 2.32 -1.06
N SER A 101 -15.82 1.58 -0.07
CA SER A 101 -16.69 0.90 0.91
C SER A 101 -17.46 1.91 1.75
N VAL A 102 -16.78 2.94 2.29
CA VAL A 102 -17.42 4.03 3.04
C VAL A 102 -18.46 4.76 2.20
N ILE A 103 -18.11 5.13 0.95
CA ILE A 103 -19.04 5.77 0.02
C ILE A 103 -20.28 4.91 -0.18
N ARG A 104 -20.10 3.60 -0.41
CA ARG A 104 -21.20 2.66 -0.59
C ARG A 104 -22.10 2.59 0.65
N TRP A 105 -21.53 2.44 1.85
CA TRP A 105 -22.30 2.40 3.10
C TRP A 105 -23.11 3.69 3.32
N ALA A 106 -22.51 4.84 2.99
CA ALA A 106 -23.14 6.14 3.07
C ALA A 106 -24.29 6.30 2.08
N LEU A 107 -24.12 5.87 0.83
CA LEU A 107 -25.16 5.91 -0.20
C LEU A 107 -26.36 5.02 0.16
N VAL A 108 -26.12 3.80 0.66
CA VAL A 108 -27.19 2.88 1.12
C VAL A 108 -28.00 3.49 2.26
N ARG A 109 -27.38 4.33 3.10
CA ARG A 109 -28.01 5.02 4.22
C ARG A 109 -28.45 6.46 3.89
N HIS A 110 -28.40 6.86 2.62
CA HIS A 110 -28.78 8.19 2.14
C HIS A 110 -28.06 9.36 2.84
N LEU A 111 -26.83 9.14 3.31
CA LEU A 111 -26.01 10.18 3.89
C LEU A 111 -25.48 11.12 2.81
N LYS A 112 -25.36 12.41 3.13
CA LYS A 112 -24.79 13.44 2.25
C LYS A 112 -23.41 13.86 2.77
N PRO A 113 -22.48 14.21 1.88
CA PRO A 113 -21.18 14.73 2.28
C PRO A 113 -21.32 16.07 2.99
N ARG A 114 -20.34 16.39 3.85
CA ARG A 114 -20.31 17.64 4.63
C ARG A 114 -19.90 18.84 3.76
N SER A 115 -19.04 18.63 2.77
CA SER A 115 -18.53 19.69 1.90
C SER A 115 -19.65 20.37 1.10
N LYS A 116 -19.96 21.62 1.48
CA LYS A 116 -20.78 22.57 0.72
C LYS A 116 -19.92 23.46 -0.20
N LYS A 117 -18.86 22.92 -0.83
CA LYS A 117 -18.16 23.70 -1.85
C LYS A 117 -19.14 23.96 -3.00
N LYS A 118 -19.43 25.23 -3.25
CA LYS A 118 -20.38 25.76 -4.26
C LYS A 118 -20.05 25.41 -5.72
N ASP A 119 -19.02 24.61 -5.98
CA ASP A 119 -18.54 24.30 -7.31
C ASP A 119 -18.86 22.85 -7.68
N LYS A 120 -19.75 22.70 -8.67
CA LYS A 120 -20.00 21.60 -9.64
C LYS A 120 -20.06 20.13 -9.18
N ASN A 121 -19.58 19.79 -7.98
CA ASN A 121 -19.53 18.46 -7.40
C ASN A 121 -20.35 18.41 -6.08
N GLU A 122 -21.49 19.09 -6.06
CA GLU A 122 -22.44 18.94 -4.95
C GLU A 122 -22.84 17.45 -4.83
N GLY A 123 -22.62 16.86 -3.65
CA GLY A 123 -23.10 15.50 -3.34
C GLY A 123 -22.07 14.37 -3.40
N TYR A 124 -20.78 14.64 -3.63
CA TYR A 124 -19.73 13.61 -3.51
C TYR A 124 -18.88 13.78 -2.24
N PHE A 125 -18.53 12.67 -1.58
CA PHE A 125 -17.56 12.64 -0.47
C PHE A 125 -16.16 12.98 -1.01
N GLN A 126 -15.56 14.07 -0.52
CA GLN A 126 -14.27 14.56 -1.01
C GLN A 126 -13.16 14.40 0.04
N GLY A 127 -12.26 13.45 -0.21
CA GLY A 127 -11.06 13.25 0.60
C GLY A 127 -11.34 12.63 1.97
N TYR A 128 -10.28 12.55 2.78
CA TYR A 128 -10.25 11.80 4.02
C TYR A 128 -11.28 12.28 5.06
N ASP A 129 -11.39 13.59 5.29
CA ASP A 129 -12.22 14.12 6.38
C ASP A 129 -13.73 13.88 6.15
N ASP A 130 -14.18 13.99 4.91
CA ASP A 130 -15.57 13.68 4.53
C ASP A 130 -15.87 12.19 4.73
N LEU A 131 -14.95 11.31 4.33
CA LEU A 131 -15.08 9.86 4.48
C LEU A 131 -15.00 9.42 5.94
N LYS A 132 -14.08 9.98 6.73
CA LYS A 132 -13.98 9.76 8.17
C LYS A 132 -15.29 10.13 8.87
N THR A 133 -15.81 11.33 8.56
CA THR A 133 -17.10 11.80 9.12
C THR A 133 -18.24 10.86 8.75
N ALA A 134 -18.28 10.35 7.52
CA ALA A 134 -19.28 9.38 7.09
C ALA A 134 -19.15 8.06 7.86
N ALA A 135 -17.94 7.52 7.96
CA ALA A 135 -17.66 6.25 8.64
C ALA A 135 -18.01 6.31 10.15
N GLU A 136 -17.76 7.45 10.80
CA GLU A 136 -18.08 7.72 12.21
C GLU A 136 -19.56 8.08 12.46
N ASN A 137 -20.36 8.27 11.41
CA ASN A 137 -21.77 8.61 11.55
C ASN A 137 -22.53 7.54 12.35
N GLU A 138 -23.44 7.94 13.23
CA GLU A 138 -24.19 7.04 14.13
C GLU A 138 -24.92 5.89 13.40
N VAL A 139 -25.31 6.10 12.13
CA VAL A 139 -26.02 5.08 11.33
C VAL A 139 -25.06 4.08 10.65
N ILE A 140 -23.83 4.49 10.35
CA ILE A 140 -22.78 3.60 9.81
C ILE A 140 -22.03 2.94 10.97
N ASN A 141 -21.52 3.75 11.89
CA ASN A 141 -20.82 3.37 13.10
C ASN A 141 -19.64 2.41 12.86
N TYR A 142 -18.83 2.70 11.83
CA TYR A 142 -17.61 1.97 11.50
C TYR A 142 -16.42 2.94 11.63
N PRO A 143 -16.08 3.38 12.86
CA PRO A 143 -15.03 4.38 13.05
C PRO A 143 -13.69 3.87 12.50
N PRO A 144 -12.97 4.71 11.73
CA PRO A 144 -11.69 4.33 11.17
C PRO A 144 -10.63 4.17 12.26
N HIS A 145 -9.58 3.43 11.94
CA HIS A 145 -8.40 3.32 12.81
C HIS A 145 -7.74 4.71 12.99
N PRO A 146 -7.20 5.04 14.18
CA PRO A 146 -6.56 6.34 14.44
C PRO A 146 -5.49 6.71 13.39
N ASP A 147 -4.69 5.73 12.99
CA ASP A 147 -3.60 5.92 12.02
C ASP A 147 -4.04 5.92 10.55
N LEU A 148 -5.35 5.80 10.25
CA LEU A 148 -5.82 5.80 8.86
C LEU A 148 -5.51 7.14 8.17
N GLN A 149 -5.38 8.23 8.92
CA GLN A 149 -4.94 9.51 8.36
C GLN A 149 -3.52 9.42 7.78
N ALA A 150 -2.59 8.77 8.49
CA ALA A 150 -1.24 8.54 8.00
C ALA A 150 -1.28 7.71 6.69
N VAL A 151 -2.11 6.67 6.64
CA VAL A 151 -2.32 5.86 5.42
C VAL A 151 -2.87 6.69 4.26
N SER A 152 -3.83 7.58 4.52
CA SER A 152 -4.35 8.51 3.51
C SER A 152 -3.26 9.44 2.96
N GLN A 153 -2.36 9.90 3.82
CA GLN A 153 -1.22 10.72 3.42
C GLN A 153 -0.19 9.95 2.61
N ILE A 154 0.13 8.70 3.00
CA ILE A 154 0.92 7.78 2.16
C ILE A 154 0.27 7.66 0.78
N ALA A 155 -1.03 7.34 0.72
CA ALA A 155 -1.74 7.20 -0.56
C ALA A 155 -1.68 8.48 -1.40
N ASN A 156 -1.75 9.67 -0.79
CA ASN A 156 -1.60 10.94 -1.50
C ASN A 156 -0.18 11.17 -2.03
N VAL A 157 0.86 10.79 -1.27
CA VAL A 157 2.24 10.79 -1.77
C VAL A 157 2.39 9.83 -2.95
N LEU A 158 1.87 8.61 -2.84
CA LEU A 158 1.95 7.61 -3.91
C LEU A 158 1.21 8.02 -5.20
N LYS A 159 0.11 8.77 -5.10
CA LYS A 159 -0.69 9.23 -6.26
C LYS A 159 -0.07 10.41 -7.00
N HIS A 160 0.53 11.35 -6.28
CA HIS A 160 0.88 12.66 -6.83
C HIS A 160 2.37 12.96 -6.81
N GLU A 161 3.12 12.30 -5.92
CA GLU A 161 4.54 12.52 -5.66
C GLU A 161 4.92 13.99 -5.45
N SER A 162 3.94 14.86 -5.17
CA SER A 162 4.14 16.29 -5.09
C SER A 162 4.94 16.64 -3.84
N LYS A 163 5.78 17.67 -3.93
CA LYS A 163 6.52 18.20 -2.77
C LYS A 163 5.58 18.49 -1.59
N LYS A 164 4.40 19.06 -1.87
CA LYS A 164 3.38 19.37 -0.87
C LYS A 164 2.88 18.13 -0.12
N SER A 165 2.58 17.04 -0.82
CA SER A 165 2.13 15.80 -0.16
C SER A 165 3.24 15.16 0.68
N GLN A 166 4.49 15.23 0.21
CA GLN A 166 5.65 14.71 0.96
C GLN A 166 5.94 15.54 2.21
N GLU A 167 5.95 16.88 2.08
CA GLU A 167 6.13 17.81 3.21
C GLU A 167 5.05 17.59 4.27
N LYS A 168 3.79 17.41 3.85
CA LYS A 168 2.69 17.13 4.78
C LYS A 168 2.89 15.83 5.56
N LEU A 169 3.24 14.73 4.88
CA LEU A 169 3.49 13.44 5.55
C LEU A 169 4.70 13.53 6.51
N LYS A 170 5.75 14.24 6.11
CA LYS A 170 6.94 14.47 6.93
C LYS A 170 6.64 15.29 8.18
N GLU A 171 5.81 16.31 8.07
CA GLU A 171 5.41 17.17 9.18
C GLU A 171 4.50 16.43 10.17
N ASP A 172 3.48 15.74 9.65
CA ASP A 172 2.46 15.08 10.47
C ASP A 172 2.97 13.75 11.07
N HIS A 173 3.89 13.04 10.39
CA HIS A 173 4.40 11.72 10.78
C HIS A 173 5.91 11.55 10.49
N PRO A 174 6.80 12.25 11.21
CA PRO A 174 8.23 12.28 10.92
C PRO A 174 8.92 10.92 11.05
N ALA A 175 8.53 10.10 12.04
CA ALA A 175 9.10 8.76 12.25
C ALA A 175 8.74 7.81 11.09
N LEU A 176 7.49 7.82 10.66
CA LEU A 176 7.01 7.07 9.49
C LEU A 176 7.71 7.54 8.21
N TRP A 177 7.87 8.86 8.04
CA TRP A 177 8.60 9.41 6.90
C TRP A 177 10.05 8.91 6.85
N ALA A 178 10.72 8.83 7.99
CA ALA A 178 12.07 8.26 8.07
C ALA A 178 12.08 6.76 7.69
N GLU A 179 11.13 5.96 8.18
CA GLU A 179 11.00 4.53 7.84
C GLU A 179 10.78 4.32 6.32
N LEU A 180 10.01 5.20 5.68
CA LEU A 180 9.73 5.17 4.23
C LEU A 180 10.93 5.57 3.35
N LEU A 181 11.91 6.31 3.91
CA LEU A 181 13.14 6.70 3.23
C LEU A 181 14.29 5.74 3.51
N ASP A 182 14.35 5.12 4.68
CA ASP A 182 15.45 4.22 5.07
C ASP A 182 15.51 2.98 4.16
N ALA A 183 14.38 2.57 3.60
CA ALA A 183 14.30 1.50 2.63
C ALA A 183 14.94 1.84 1.25
N VAL A 184 15.35 3.10 1.01
CA VAL A 184 16.06 3.56 -0.23
C VAL A 184 17.49 3.03 -0.28
N HIS A 185 17.98 2.41 0.79
CA HIS A 185 19.30 1.78 0.84
C HIS A 185 19.33 0.31 0.42
N LEU A 186 18.25 -0.20 -0.18
CA LEU A 186 18.25 -1.54 -0.78
C LEU A 186 19.24 -1.60 -1.95
N PRO A 187 20.17 -2.57 -1.97
CA PRO A 187 21.08 -2.76 -3.11
C PRO A 187 20.26 -2.88 -4.39
N PHE A 188 20.69 -2.17 -5.45
CA PHE A 188 20.09 -2.18 -6.79
C PHE A 188 18.72 -1.49 -6.93
N CYS A 189 18.13 -0.93 -5.87
CA CYS A 189 16.91 -0.13 -5.99
C CYS A 189 17.20 1.18 -6.73
N ARG A 190 16.46 1.45 -7.79
CA ARG A 190 16.55 2.68 -8.60
C ARG A 190 15.30 3.56 -8.49
N SER A 191 14.21 3.06 -7.89
CA SER A 191 13.02 3.89 -7.63
C SER A 191 13.39 5.18 -6.89
N GLU A 192 13.00 6.31 -7.47
CA GLU A 192 12.99 7.60 -6.80
C GLU A 192 11.71 7.72 -5.93
N GLY A 193 11.82 8.29 -4.73
CA GLY A 193 10.69 8.54 -3.84
C GLY A 193 10.63 7.61 -2.62
N ILE A 194 9.42 7.44 -2.06
CA ILE A 194 9.22 6.59 -0.87
C ILE A 194 9.21 5.11 -1.26
N ILE A 195 9.76 4.28 -0.38
CA ILE A 195 9.74 2.82 -0.56
C ILE A 195 8.80 2.20 0.45
N ILE A 196 7.94 1.35 -0.07
CA ILE A 196 7.03 0.55 0.75
C ILE A 196 7.73 -0.76 1.03
N SER A 197 8.10 -1.02 2.28
CA SER A 197 8.62 -2.31 2.71
C SER A 197 7.48 -3.30 3.01
N ASP A 198 7.77 -4.60 3.08
CA ASP A 198 6.76 -5.60 3.49
C ASP A 198 6.16 -5.28 4.88
N PRO A 199 6.95 -4.89 5.92
CA PRO A 199 6.39 -4.46 7.19
C PRO A 199 5.44 -3.26 7.07
N ILE A 200 5.80 -2.22 6.31
CA ILE A 200 4.92 -1.06 6.10
C ILE A 200 3.64 -1.48 5.39
N MET A 201 3.75 -2.26 4.31
CA MET A 201 2.58 -2.74 3.57
C MET A 201 1.62 -3.49 4.52
N ARG A 202 2.14 -4.43 5.32
CA ARG A 202 1.32 -5.18 6.30
C ARG A 202 0.67 -4.27 7.35
N LYS A 203 1.42 -3.29 7.89
CA LYS A 203 0.85 -2.28 8.82
C LYS A 203 -0.31 -1.53 8.15
N VAL A 204 -0.14 -1.09 6.90
CA VAL A 204 -1.19 -0.40 6.14
C VAL A 204 -2.42 -1.27 5.94
N PHE A 205 -2.26 -2.52 5.49
CA PHE A 205 -3.38 -3.45 5.34
C PHE A 205 -4.13 -3.66 6.65
N GLU A 206 -3.40 -3.78 7.77
CA GLU A 206 -4.02 -3.96 9.07
C GLU A 206 -4.79 -2.72 9.55
N ILE A 207 -4.22 -1.52 9.39
CA ILE A 207 -4.91 -0.26 9.69
C ILE A 207 -6.20 -0.16 8.88
N ILE A 208 -6.14 -0.47 7.58
CA ILE A 208 -7.30 -0.45 6.70
C ILE A 208 -8.33 -1.48 7.17
N ARG A 209 -7.91 -2.72 7.44
CA ARG A 209 -8.78 -3.79 7.96
C ARG A 209 -9.54 -3.39 9.21
N GLN A 210 -8.87 -2.71 10.14
CA GLN A 210 -9.46 -2.21 11.39
C GLN A 210 -10.37 -0.99 11.20
N SER A 211 -10.30 -0.34 10.03
CA SER A 211 -11.06 0.87 9.69
C SER A 211 -12.43 0.61 9.07
N GLY A 212 -12.90 -0.63 9.10
CA GLY A 212 -14.23 -1.01 8.64
C GLY A 212 -14.91 -2.03 9.56
N PRO A 213 -16.07 -2.57 9.13
CA PRO A 213 -16.82 -3.55 9.89
C PRO A 213 -16.12 -4.92 9.91
N TYR A 214 -16.37 -5.67 10.98
CA TYR A 214 -16.00 -7.09 11.11
C TYR A 214 -17.25 -7.95 11.00
N VAL A 215 -17.09 -9.19 10.51
CA VAL A 215 -18.17 -10.18 10.41
C VAL A 215 -18.88 -10.39 11.76
N SER A 216 -18.11 -10.34 12.85
CA SER A 216 -18.65 -10.28 14.20
C SER A 216 -17.91 -9.17 14.98
N PRO A 217 -18.61 -8.29 15.72
CA PRO A 217 -17.99 -7.26 16.55
C PRO A 217 -16.98 -7.82 17.55
N GLU A 218 -17.23 -9.03 18.08
CA GLU A 218 -16.34 -9.73 19.02
C GLU A 218 -14.98 -10.12 18.40
N LYS A 219 -14.91 -10.18 17.07
CA LYS A 219 -13.67 -10.49 16.34
C LYS A 219 -12.82 -9.26 16.05
N LYS A 220 -13.27 -8.05 16.42
CA LYS A 220 -12.48 -6.84 16.23
C LYS A 220 -11.34 -6.80 17.27
N PRO A 221 -10.06 -6.79 16.84
CA PRO A 221 -8.94 -6.68 17.76
C PRO A 221 -8.93 -5.31 18.47
N PRO A 222 -8.28 -5.20 19.65
CA PRO A 222 -8.12 -3.91 20.33
C PRO A 222 -7.31 -2.94 19.47
N ILE A 223 -7.86 -1.75 19.25
CA ILE A 223 -7.25 -0.67 18.44
C ILE A 223 -6.13 -0.02 19.24
N LYS A 224 -4.94 0.06 18.65
CA LYS A 224 -3.78 0.82 19.17
C LYS A 224 -3.07 1.48 17.99
N THR A 225 -2.50 2.66 18.21
CA THR A 225 -1.61 3.29 17.23
C THR A 225 -0.47 2.34 16.89
N ILE A 226 -0.32 2.06 15.61
CA ILE A 226 0.67 1.18 14.97
C ILE A 226 1.84 2.01 14.45
N PHE A 227 1.59 3.24 13.99
CA PHE A 227 2.64 4.19 13.65
C PHE A 227 3.00 5.06 14.86
N PRO A 228 4.29 5.14 15.23
CA PRO A 228 4.74 6.11 16.22
C PRO A 228 4.68 7.52 15.63
N ASN A 229 4.33 8.50 16.47
CA ASN A 229 4.40 9.92 16.13
C ASN A 229 5.86 10.41 16.19
#